data_AF-A0AAP1VEH7-F1
#
_entry.id   AF-A0AAP1VEH7-F1
#
_cell.length_a   1.000
_cell.length_b   1.000
_cell.length_c   1.000
_cell.angle_alpha   90.00
_cell.angle_beta   90.00
_cell.angle_gamma   90.00
#
_symmetry.space_group_name_H-M   'P 1'
#
loop_
_entity.id
_entity.type
_entity.pdbx_description
1 polymer ?
#
loop_
_entity_poly.entity_id
_entity_poly.type
_entity_poly.pdbx_seq_one_letter_code
_entity_poly.pdbx_strand_id
1 'polypeptide(L)'
;MSKLTYERITARAEQEMVEYLAIAEAHRVANDRSRAASAWRAALGVLSMWKVLARDFHGADEAAYLADCKRLAVLICLDIASLNIPPRQMQSEVPGMRSSG
;
A
#
# COMPACT_ATOMS: atom_id res chain seq x y z
N MET A 1 8.96 30.60 -2.57
CA MET A 1 8.49 29.27 -3.01
C MET A 1 9.53 28.24 -2.60
N SER A 2 9.17 27.27 -1.76
CA SER A 2 10.14 26.28 -1.28
C SER A 2 10.34 25.21 -2.37
N LYS A 3 11.55 25.13 -2.93
CA LYS A 3 11.90 24.23 -4.06
C LYS A 3 11.59 22.76 -3.73
N LEU A 4 10.95 22.04 -4.64
CA LEU A 4 10.76 20.60 -4.52
C LEU A 4 12.15 19.93 -4.62
N THR A 5 12.50 19.07 -3.67
CA THR A 5 13.77 18.34 -3.64
C THR A 5 13.52 16.87 -3.37
N TYR A 6 14.47 16.02 -3.75
CA TYR A 6 14.43 14.57 -3.49
C TYR A 6 14.10 14.26 -2.02
N GLU A 7 14.85 14.84 -1.08
CA GLU A 7 14.64 14.65 0.36
C GLU A 7 13.22 15.04 0.81
N ARG A 8 12.66 16.13 0.26
CA ARG A 8 11.34 16.63 0.65
C ARG A 8 10.21 15.78 0.09
N ILE A 9 10.34 15.29 -1.14
CA ILE A 9 9.35 14.38 -1.72
C ILE A 9 9.41 13.02 -1.02
N THR A 10 10.60 12.55 -0.64
CA THR A 10 10.78 11.29 0.11
C THR A 10 10.19 11.40 1.52
N ALA A 11 10.52 12.47 2.26
CA ALA A 11 9.97 12.68 3.60
C ALA A 11 8.45 12.83 3.58
N ARG A 12 7.89 13.54 2.59
CA ARG A 12 6.44 13.67 2.44
C ARG A 12 5.79 12.33 2.09
N ALA A 13 6.38 11.54 1.20
CA ALA A 13 5.86 10.23 0.84
C ALA A 13 5.81 9.28 2.05
N GLU A 14 6.89 9.25 2.84
CA GLU A 14 6.93 8.46 4.08
C GLU A 14 5.82 8.88 5.06
N GLN A 15 5.68 10.17 5.32
CA GLN A 15 4.65 10.69 6.23
C GLN A 15 3.24 10.25 5.78
N GLU A 16 2.89 10.50 4.52
CA GLU A 16 1.58 10.16 3.96
C GLU A 16 1.32 8.65 3.99
N MET A 17 2.35 7.84 3.70
CA MET A 17 2.24 6.37 3.79
C MET A 17 1.96 5.92 5.22
N VAL A 18 2.66 6.47 6.22
CA VAL A 18 2.43 6.16 7.63
C VAL A 18 1.01 6.55 8.05
N GLU A 19 0.53 7.72 7.63
CA GLU A 19 -0.83 8.20 7.93
C GLU A 19 -1.89 7.27 7.33
N TYR A 20 -1.79 6.91 6.05
CA TYR A 20 -2.73 6.00 5.41
C TYR A 20 -2.71 4.59 6.01
N LEU A 21 -1.53 4.08 6.40
CA LEU A 21 -1.42 2.77 7.06
C LEU A 21 -2.03 2.80 8.46
N ALA A 22 -1.87 3.88 9.22
CA ALA A 22 -2.55 4.06 10.50
C ALA A 22 -4.08 4.10 10.35
N ILE A 23 -4.59 4.78 9.31
CA ILE A 23 -6.02 4.79 8.98
C ILE A 23 -6.51 3.38 8.59
N ALA A 24 -5.71 2.65 7.80
CA ALA A 24 -6.04 1.28 7.41
C ALA A 24 -6.16 0.37 8.64
N GLU A 25 -5.22 0.47 9.58
CA GLU A 25 -5.22 -0.27 10.84
C GLU A 25 -6.41 0.09 11.71
N ALA A 26 -6.75 1.38 11.85
CA ALA A 26 -7.93 1.81 12.60
C ALA A 26 -9.23 1.20 12.03
N HIS A 27 -9.37 1.17 10.70
CA HIS A 27 -10.51 0.52 10.05
C HIS A 27 -10.49 -1.01 10.18
N ARG A 28 -9.30 -1.63 10.20
CA ARG A 28 -9.15 -3.07 10.44
C ARG A 28 -9.61 -3.46 11.84
N VAL A 29 -9.19 -2.70 12.86
CA VAL A 29 -9.64 -2.88 14.26
C VAL A 29 -11.15 -2.69 14.39
N ALA A 30 -11.74 -1.78 13.62
CA ALA A 30 -13.19 -1.59 13.52
C ALA A 30 -13.91 -2.63 12.64
N ASN A 31 -13.20 -3.62 12.10
CA ASN A 31 -13.69 -4.65 11.16
C ASN A 31 -14.31 -4.10 9.85
N ASP A 32 -13.98 -2.87 9.46
CA ASP A 32 -14.35 -2.28 8.17
C ASP A 32 -13.26 -2.58 7.13
N ARG A 33 -13.33 -3.80 6.58
CA ARG A 33 -12.35 -4.30 5.61
C ARG A 33 -12.29 -3.47 4.33
N SER A 34 -13.40 -2.90 3.89
CA SER A 34 -13.47 -2.13 2.65
C SER A 34 -12.70 -0.81 2.79
N ARG A 35 -12.91 -0.11 3.91
CA ARG A 35 -12.17 1.13 4.19
C ARG A 35 -10.71 0.87 4.50
N ALA A 36 -10.40 -0.20 5.24
CA ALA A 36 -9.01 -0.61 5.49
C ALA A 36 -8.25 -0.85 4.16
N ALA A 37 -8.83 -1.63 3.24
CA ALA A 37 -8.24 -1.88 1.93
C ALA A 37 -8.13 -0.61 1.06
N SER A 38 -9.02 0.37 1.26
CA SER A 38 -8.99 1.63 0.50
C SER A 38 -7.88 2.55 1.00
N ALA A 39 -7.70 2.68 2.32
CA ALA A 39 -6.59 3.42 2.91
C ALA A 39 -5.24 2.77 2.56
N TRP A 40 -5.16 1.44 2.62
CA TRP A 40 -3.96 0.71 2.19
C TRP A 40 -3.60 0.97 0.72
N ARG A 41 -4.60 0.94 -0.18
CA ARG A 41 -4.40 1.29 -1.60
C ARG A 41 -3.95 2.73 -1.79
N ALA A 42 -4.37 3.65 -0.94
CA ALA A 42 -3.89 5.04 -0.96
C ALA A 42 -2.39 5.11 -0.62
N ALA A 43 -1.92 4.40 0.41
CA ALA A 43 -0.49 4.30 0.73
C ALA A 43 0.34 3.72 -0.45
N LEU A 44 -0.18 2.71 -1.14
CA LEU A 44 0.44 2.18 -2.36
C LEU A 44 0.48 3.20 -3.50
N GLY A 45 -0.57 4.02 -3.62
CA GLY A 45 -0.63 5.15 -4.54
C GLY A 45 0.46 6.18 -4.27
N VAL A 46 0.69 6.51 -2.99
CA VAL A 46 1.77 7.43 -2.57
C VAL A 46 3.14 6.86 -2.96
N LEU A 47 3.41 5.58 -2.68
CA LEU A 47 4.66 4.92 -3.09
C LEU A 47 4.87 4.98 -4.61
N SER A 48 3.80 4.75 -5.38
CA SER A 48 3.85 4.78 -6.85
C SER A 48 4.16 6.19 -7.37
N MET A 49 3.50 7.21 -6.80
CA MET A 49 3.75 8.61 -7.14
C MET A 49 5.17 9.04 -6.76
N TRP A 50 5.64 8.65 -5.57
CA TRP A 50 7.00 8.91 -5.14
C TRP A 50 8.02 8.30 -6.09
N LYS A 51 7.85 7.06 -6.56
CA LYS A 51 8.78 6.44 -7.53
C LYS A 51 8.93 7.24 -8.82
N VAL A 52 7.83 7.84 -9.31
CA VAL A 52 7.86 8.69 -10.51
C VAL A 52 8.65 9.96 -10.23
N LEU A 53 8.29 10.69 -9.17
CA LEU A 53 8.96 11.95 -8.82
C LEU A 53 10.43 11.73 -8.43
N ALA A 54 10.72 10.71 -7.63
CA ALA A 54 12.07 10.37 -7.18
C ALA A 54 13.03 10.15 -8.34
N ARG A 55 12.58 9.53 -9.45
CA ARG A 55 13.40 9.38 -10.66
C ARG A 55 13.83 10.72 -11.24
N ASP A 56 12.96 11.72 -11.23
CA ASP A 56 13.27 13.05 -11.77
C ASP A 56 14.19 13.86 -10.84
N PHE A 57 14.26 13.52 -9.54
CA PHE A 57 14.97 14.32 -8.54
C PHE A 57 16.18 13.63 -7.89
N HIS A 58 16.38 12.31 -8.00
CA HIS A 58 17.48 11.61 -7.32
C HIS A 58 18.88 11.96 -7.87
N GLY A 59 18.97 12.54 -9.06
CA GLY A 59 20.24 12.90 -9.67
C GLY A 59 21.09 11.67 -9.99
N ALA A 60 22.34 11.65 -9.53
CA ALA A 60 23.29 10.56 -9.78
C ALA A 60 23.42 9.56 -8.61
N ASP A 61 22.73 9.78 -7.48
CA ASP A 61 22.83 8.92 -6.31
C ASP A 61 21.80 7.77 -6.37
N GLU A 62 22.11 6.80 -7.22
CA GLU A 62 21.29 5.59 -7.38
C GLU A 62 21.24 4.74 -6.09
N ALA A 63 22.31 4.77 -5.29
CA ALA A 63 22.37 4.01 -4.03
C ALA A 63 21.36 4.54 -3.00
N ALA A 64 21.28 5.86 -2.83
CA ALA A 64 20.26 6.50 -2.00
C ALA A 64 18.84 6.19 -2.50
N TYR A 65 18.61 6.30 -3.81
CA TYR A 65 17.32 5.95 -4.41
C TYR A 65 16.88 4.51 -4.12
N LEU A 66 17.79 3.54 -4.26
CA LEU A 66 17.50 2.14 -3.97
C LEU A 66 17.28 1.87 -2.48
N ALA A 67 18.01 2.56 -1.60
CA ALA A 67 17.82 2.47 -0.16
C ALA A 67 16.42 2.96 0.24
N ASP A 68 16.00 4.12 -0.28
CA ASP A 68 14.67 4.67 -0.02
C ASP A 68 13.55 3.81 -0.65
N CYS A 69 13.78 3.24 -1.83
CA CYS A 69 12.83 2.29 -2.43
C CYS A 69 12.55 1.11 -1.50
N LYS A 70 13.60 0.53 -0.90
CA LYS A 70 13.47 -0.60 0.03
C LYS A 70 12.76 -0.16 1.30
N ARG A 71 13.19 0.96 1.88
CA ARG A 71 12.64 1.51 3.13
C ARG A 71 11.13 1.79 3.01
N LEU A 72 10.71 2.46 1.94
CA LEU A 72 9.29 2.76 1.71
C LEU A 72 8.48 1.51 1.34
N ALA A 73 9.05 0.57 0.58
CA ALA A 73 8.37 -0.69 0.28
C ALA A 73 8.11 -1.54 1.54
N VAL A 74 9.03 -1.53 2.50
CA VAL A 74 8.87 -2.26 3.79
C VAL A 74 7.63 -1.78 4.55
N LEU A 75 7.31 -0.48 4.53
CA LEU A 75 6.11 0.05 5.19
C LEU A 75 4.83 -0.62 4.68
N ILE A 76 4.74 -0.87 3.36
CA ILE A 76 3.60 -1.56 2.75
C ILE A 76 3.60 -3.06 3.08
N CYS A 77 4.78 -3.72 3.04
CA CYS A 77 4.89 -5.17 3.26
C CYS A 77 4.58 -5.59 4.70
N LEU A 78 4.97 -4.80 5.70
CA LEU A 78 4.66 -5.07 7.11
C LEU A 78 3.15 -5.13 7.35
N ASP A 79 2.37 -4.31 6.63
CA ASP A 79 0.92 -4.34 6.75
C ASP A 79 0.29 -5.53 5.99
N ILE A 80 0.85 -5.97 4.86
CA ILE A 80 0.38 -7.21 4.20
C ILE A 80 0.50 -8.42 5.14
N ALA A 81 1.61 -8.51 5.87
CA ALA A 81 1.81 -9.59 6.84
C ALA A 81 0.81 -9.51 8.01
N SER A 82 0.33 -8.32 8.36
CA SER A 82 -0.69 -8.10 9.39
C SER A 82 -2.10 -8.51 8.94
N LEU A 83 -2.38 -8.42 7.64
CA LEU A 83 -3.72 -8.55 7.07
C LEU A 83 -4.28 -9.98 7.07
N ASN A 84 -3.45 -11.00 7.30
CA ASN A 84 -3.84 -12.41 7.48
C ASN A 84 -5.05 -12.82 6.61
N ILE A 85 -5.02 -12.47 5.32
CA ILE A 85 -6.15 -12.65 4.42
C ILE A 85 -6.23 -14.14 4.12
N PRO A 86 -7.24 -14.88 4.64
CA PRO A 86 -7.37 -16.28 4.29
C PRO A 86 -7.59 -16.36 2.77
N PRO A 87 -7.00 -17.36 2.09
CA PRO A 87 -7.24 -17.54 0.65
C PRO A 87 -8.75 -17.60 0.42
N ARG A 88 -9.23 -16.77 -0.51
CA ARG A 88 -10.64 -16.71 -0.89
C ARG A 88 -11.05 -18.13 -1.32
N GLN A 89 -11.74 -18.86 -0.47
CA GLN A 89 -12.35 -20.14 -0.86
C GLN A 89 -13.33 -19.79 -1.99
N MET A 90 -12.97 -20.14 -3.22
CA MET A 90 -13.92 -20.19 -4.33
C MET A 90 -14.99 -21.19 -3.90
N GLN A 91 -16.13 -20.67 -3.45
CA GLN A 91 -17.33 -21.46 -3.34
C GLN A 91 -17.67 -21.93 -4.75
N SER A 92 -17.25 -23.14 -5.08
CA SER A 92 -17.82 -23.92 -6.16
C SER A 92 -19.25 -24.27 -5.74
N GLU A 93 -20.17 -23.30 -5.86
CA GLU A 93 -21.59 -23.62 -5.92
C GLU A 93 -21.83 -24.34 -7.24
N VAL A 94 -21.74 -25.68 -7.20
CA VAL A 94 -22.34 -26.52 -8.24
C VAL A 94 -23.84 -26.50 -7.97
N PRO A 95 -24.68 -25.91 -8.85
CA PRO A 95 -26.11 -25.88 -8.64
C PRO A 95 -26.64 -27.31 -8.67
N GLY A 96 -27.34 -27.70 -7.61
CA GLY A 96 -27.96 -29.01 -7.48
C GLY A 96 -28.82 -29.36 -8.68
N MET A 97 -28.46 -30.45 -9.35
CA MET A 97 -29.27 -31.14 -10.34
C MET A 97 -30.52 -31.69 -9.62
N ARG A 98 -31.64 -30.96 -9.70
CA ARG A 98 -32.94 -31.52 -9.33
C ARG A 98 -33.31 -32.56 -10.38
N SER A 99 -33.15 -33.83 -10.03
CA SER A 99 -33.81 -34.92 -10.72
C SER A 99 -35.27 -34.94 -10.24
N SER A 100 -36.18 -34.51 -11.11
CA SER A 100 -37.60 -34.78 -10.95
C SER A 100 -37.87 -36.20 -11.43
N GLY A 101 -38.43 -37.03 -10.55
CA GLY A 101 -39.22 -38.20 -10.94
C GLY A 101 -40.63 -37.80 -11.34
#